data_AF-A0A2Z6PFM3-F1
#
_entry.id   AF-A0A2Z6PFM3-F1
#
_cell.length_a   1.000
_cell.length_b   1.000
_cell.length_c   1.000
_cell.angle_alpha   90.00
_cell.angle_beta   90.00
_cell.angle_gamma   90.00
#
_symmetry.space_group_name_H-M   'P 1'
#
loop_
_entity.id
_entity.type
_entity.pdbx_description
1 polymer ?
#
loop_
_entity_poly.entity_id
_entity_poly.type
_entity_poly.pdbx_seq_one_letter_code
_entity_poly.pdbx_strand_id
1 'polypeptide(L)'
;MKDLTRVMFESDSAIAVDLILKGCPRNHPCEAIITCINRLKMQDWEVSFQHTYRQVNQVANWIASYALTIPTGIHILHIPPPCCISLLWQDSAGVPFSRGVPF
;
A
#
# COMPACT_ATOMS: atom_id res chain seq x y z
N MET A 1 -22.22 5.71 -2.96
CA MET A 1 -20.79 5.34 -3.04
C MET A 1 -20.55 5.02 -4.51
N LYS A 2 -19.64 5.69 -5.22
CA LYS A 2 -19.33 5.28 -6.61
C LYS A 2 -18.60 3.95 -6.52
N ASP A 3 -19.12 2.90 -7.15
CA ASP A 3 -18.38 1.66 -7.28
C ASP A 3 -17.08 1.97 -8.03
N LEU A 4 -15.95 1.68 -7.39
CA LEU A 4 -14.63 1.87 -7.97
C LEU A 4 -14.45 0.79 -9.04
N THR A 5 -14.81 1.10 -10.28
CA THR A 5 -14.73 0.14 -11.38
C THR A 5 -13.31 -0.09 -11.88
N ARG A 6 -12.36 0.80 -11.54
CA ARG A 6 -10.95 0.73 -11.91
C ARG A 6 -10.06 1.20 -10.76
N VAL A 7 -9.15 0.34 -10.31
CA VAL A 7 -8.23 0.62 -9.20
C VAL A 7 -6.81 0.20 -9.57
N MET A 8 -5.85 1.08 -9.32
CA MET A 8 -4.42 0.77 -9.38
C MET A 8 -3.90 0.61 -7.96
N PHE A 9 -3.36 -0.58 -7.65
CA PHE A 9 -2.76 -0.88 -6.37
C PHE A 9 -1.24 -0.71 -6.45
N GLU A 10 -0.71 0.23 -5.68
CA GLU A 10 0.72 0.48 -5.59
C GLU A 10 1.30 -0.05 -4.27
N SER A 11 2.44 -0.71 -4.35
CA SER A 11 3.17 -1.20 -3.16
C SER A 11 4.67 -1.05 -3.35
N ASP A 12 5.36 -0.70 -2.27
CA ASP A 12 6.82 -0.64 -2.25
C ASP A 12 7.50 -2.00 -2.07
N SER A 13 6.71 -3.04 -1.79
CA SER A 13 7.18 -4.43 -1.69
C SER A 13 7.04 -5.15 -3.04
N ALA A 14 8.15 -5.22 -3.78
CA ALA A 14 8.22 -5.98 -5.04
C ALA A 14 7.86 -7.46 -4.83
N ILE A 15 8.24 -8.03 -3.69
CA ILE A 15 7.92 -9.41 -3.32
C ILE A 15 6.41 -9.59 -3.17
N ALA A 16 5.72 -8.65 -2.51
CA ALA A 16 4.27 -8.73 -2.36
C ALA A 16 3.56 -8.64 -3.72
N VAL A 17 3.96 -7.71 -4.58
CA VAL A 17 3.42 -7.57 -5.95
C VAL A 17 3.65 -8.86 -6.75
N ASP A 18 4.85 -9.44 -6.67
CA ASP A 18 5.16 -10.70 -7.34
C ASP A 18 4.33 -11.87 -6.84
N LEU A 19 4.12 -12.02 -5.53
CA LEU A 19 3.27 -13.08 -4.98
C LEU A 19 1.80 -12.95 -5.44
N ILE A 20 1.32 -11.72 -5.64
CA ILE A 20 -0.05 -11.45 -6.11
C ILE A 20 -0.19 -11.70 -7.61
N LEU A 21 0.82 -11.34 -8.40
CA LEU A 21 0.77 -11.42 -9.87
C LEU A 21 1.21 -12.78 -10.42
N LYS A 22 2.28 -13.35 -9.86
CA LYS A 22 2.90 -14.61 -10.31
C LYS A 22 2.39 -15.82 -9.54
N GLY A 23 1.73 -15.60 -8.41
CA GLY A 23 1.21 -16.64 -7.53
C GLY A 23 2.11 -16.89 -6.31
N CYS A 24 1.51 -17.52 -5.29
CA CYS A 24 2.12 -17.77 -4.01
C CYS A 24 2.26 -19.28 -3.77
N PRO A 25 3.45 -19.79 -3.38
CA PRO A 25 3.60 -21.19 -3.01
C PRO A 25 2.71 -21.58 -1.83
N ARG A 26 2.16 -22.80 -1.83
CA ARG A 26 1.24 -23.27 -0.77
C ARG A 26 1.86 -23.27 0.63
N ASN A 27 3.18 -23.42 0.73
CA ASN A 27 3.92 -23.46 1.99
C ASN A 27 4.42 -22.07 2.41
N HIS A 28 4.10 -21.02 1.66
CA HIS A 28 4.55 -19.68 1.96
C HIS A 28 3.73 -19.09 3.14
N PRO A 29 4.36 -18.38 4.10
CA PRO A 29 3.67 -17.83 5.27
C PRO A 29 2.48 -16.91 4.92
N CYS A 30 2.52 -16.27 3.76
CA CYS A 30 1.48 -15.35 3.30
C CYS A 30 0.40 -15.99 2.42
N GLU A 31 0.38 -17.32 2.22
CA GLU A 31 -0.59 -17.99 1.32
C GLU A 31 -2.04 -17.58 1.64
N ALA A 32 -2.43 -17.61 2.91
CA ALA A 32 -3.79 -17.26 3.32
C ALA A 32 -4.17 -15.81 2.93
N ILE A 33 -3.23 -14.87 3.07
CA ILE A 33 -3.43 -13.46 2.72
C ILE A 33 -3.53 -13.32 1.20
N ILE A 34 -2.67 -13.97 0.43
CA ILE A 34 -2.70 -13.92 -1.04
C ILE A 34 -4.01 -14.52 -1.58
N THR A 35 -4.50 -15.60 -0.98
CA THR A 35 -5.79 -16.20 -1.33
C THR A 35 -6.96 -15.23 -1.09
N CYS A 36 -6.94 -14.48 0.02
CA CYS A 36 -7.91 -13.40 0.25
C CYS A 36 -7.81 -12.28 -0.80
N ILE A 37 -6.60 -11.83 -1.15
CA ILE A 37 -6.40 -10.81 -2.19
C ILE A 37 -6.93 -11.31 -3.55
N ASN A 38 -6.69 -12.56 -3.91
CA ASN A 38 -7.20 -13.14 -5.15
C ASN A 38 -8.73 -13.19 -5.19
N ARG A 39 -9.39 -13.49 -4.07
CA ARG A 39 -10.86 -13.43 -3.99
C ARG A 39 -11.39 -12.01 -4.18
N LEU A 40 -10.69 -11.01 -3.65
CA LEU A 40 -11.04 -9.60 -3.86
C LEU A 40 -10.84 -9.20 -5.33
N LYS A 41 -9.75 -9.63 -5.98
CA LYS A 41 -9.50 -9.37 -7.41
C LYS A 41 -10.59 -9.91 -8.34
N MET A 42 -11.31 -10.96 -7.93
CA MET A 42 -12.37 -11.60 -8.72
C MET A 42 -13.74 -10.92 -8.60
N GLN A 43 -13.86 -9.83 -7.83
CA GLN A 43 -15.11 -9.06 -7.77
C GLN A 43 -15.34 -8.27 -9.09
N ASP A 44 -16.47 -7.57 -9.19
CA ASP A 44 -16.86 -6.81 -10.40
C ASP A 44 -16.14 -5.44 -10.48
N TRP A 45 -14.83 -5.47 -10.65
CA TRP A 45 -13.94 -4.30 -10.76
C TRP A 45 -12.64 -4.66 -11.50
N GLU A 46 -12.03 -3.68 -12.14
CA GLU A 46 -10.73 -3.82 -12.82
C GLU A 46 -9.60 -3.38 -11.87
N VAL A 47 -8.68 -4.30 -11.55
CA VAL A 47 -7.57 -4.04 -10.63
C VAL A 47 -6.24 -4.31 -11.30
N SER A 48 -5.35 -3.33 -11.27
CA SER A 48 -3.94 -3.48 -11.63
C SER A 48 -3.05 -3.39 -10.39
N PHE A 49 -1.89 -4.04 -10.43
CA PHE A 49 -0.91 -4.01 -9.35
C PHE A 49 0.41 -3.51 -9.91
N GLN A 50 1.03 -2.56 -9.22
CA GLN A 50 2.28 -1.95 -9.62
C GLN A 50 3.24 -1.87 -8.44
N HIS A 51 4.48 -2.29 -8.68
CA HIS A 51 5.56 -1.99 -7.74
C HIS A 51 5.94 -0.52 -7.87
N THR A 52 6.07 0.15 -6.73
CA THR A 52 6.49 1.54 -6.66
C THR A 52 7.69 1.68 -5.71
N TYR A 53 8.41 2.80 -5.77
CA TYR A 53 9.52 3.01 -4.84
C TYR A 53 9.02 3.49 -3.47
N ARG A 54 9.69 3.09 -2.39
CA ARG A 54 9.34 3.53 -1.03
C ARG A 54 9.30 5.06 -0.87
N GLN A 55 10.11 5.78 -1.65
CA GLN A 55 10.17 7.24 -1.67
C GLN A 55 8.91 7.91 -2.22
N VAL A 56 8.14 7.21 -3.05
CA VAL A 56 6.86 7.73 -3.54
C VAL A 56 5.70 7.20 -2.71
N ASN A 57 5.86 6.04 -2.06
CA ASN A 57 4.88 5.48 -1.13
C ASN A 57 4.99 6.03 0.32
N GLN A 58 5.30 7.32 0.50
CA GLN A 58 5.65 7.86 1.83
C GLN A 58 4.49 7.87 2.80
N VAL A 59 3.27 8.18 2.33
CA VAL A 59 2.07 8.19 3.18
C VAL A 59 1.84 6.80 3.77
N ALA A 60 1.80 5.75 2.93
CA ALA A 60 1.59 4.39 3.41
C ALA A 60 2.73 3.91 4.31
N ASN A 61 3.98 4.23 3.96
CA ASN A 61 5.15 3.91 4.78
C ASN A 61 5.09 4.60 6.16
N TRP A 62 4.67 5.86 6.20
CA TRP A 62 4.50 6.60 7.45
C TRP A 62 3.39 5.99 8.31
N ILE A 63 2.24 5.65 7.71
CA ILE A 63 1.12 5.01 8.42
C ILE A 63 1.52 3.62 8.95
N ALA A 64 2.22 2.82 8.15
CA ALA A 64 2.73 1.52 8.59
C ALA A 64 3.70 1.66 9.78
N SER A 65 4.56 2.69 9.75
CA SER A 65 5.50 2.98 10.85
C SER A 65 4.75 3.47 12.09
N TYR A 66 3.74 4.33 11.91
CA TYR A 66 2.88 4.82 13.00
C TYR A 66 2.12 3.67 13.68
N ALA A 67 1.65 2.68 12.91
CA ALA A 67 0.96 1.51 13.45
C ALA A 67 1.84 0.68 14.41
N LEU A 68 3.18 0.75 14.29
CA LEU A 68 4.10 0.11 15.23
C LEU A 68 4.23 0.85 16.57
N THR A 69 3.76 2.10 16.65
CA THR A 69 3.85 2.93 17.86
C THR A 69 2.60 2.87 18.74
N ILE A 70 1.53 2.23 18.25
CA ILE A 70 0.25 2.12 18.94
C ILE A 70 -0.01 0.69 19.42
N PRO A 71 -0.86 0.48 20.44
CA PRO A 71 -1.16 -0.86 20.93
C PRO A 71 -1.77 -1.75 19.85
N THR A 72 -1.55 -3.06 19.92
CA THR A 72 -2.18 -4.03 19.02
C THR A 72 -3.70 -3.92 19.06
N GLY A 73 -4.33 -3.81 17.90
CA GLY A 73 -5.78 -3.69 17.78
C GLY A 73 -6.19 -3.11 16.42
N ILE A 74 -7.49 -2.91 16.23
CA ILE A 74 -8.03 -2.20 15.08
C ILE A 74 -8.19 -0.73 15.47
N HIS A 75 -7.52 0.16 14.74
CA HIS A 75 -7.57 1.60 14.96
C HIS A 75 -8.14 2.29 13.73
N ILE A 76 -9.21 3.06 13.90
CA ILE A 76 -9.84 3.84 12.84
C ILE A 76 -9.40 5.30 13.00
N LEU A 77 -8.65 5.80 12.02
CA LEU A 77 -8.19 7.19 11.99
C LEU A 77 -9.19 8.03 11.20
N HIS A 78 -10.13 8.68 11.89
CA HIS A 78 -11.09 9.59 11.26
C HIS A 78 -10.45 10.87 10.70
N ILE A 79 -9.30 11.25 11.25
CA ILE A 79 -8.52 12.42 10.86
C ILE A 79 -7.07 11.95 10.67
N PRO A 80 -6.37 12.36 9.60
CA PRO A 80 -4.97 12.01 9.42
C PRO A 80 -4.14 12.58 10.60
N PRO A 81 -3.21 11.79 11.16
CA PRO A 81 -2.30 12.30 12.19
C PRO A 81 -1.52 13.53 11.69
N PRO A 82 -1.24 14.54 12.55
CA PRO A 82 -0.62 15.79 12.12
C PRO A 82 0.67 15.62 11.30
N CYS A 83 1.51 14.65 11.65
CA CYS A 83 2.77 14.36 10.95
C CYS A 83 2.59 13.71 9.58
N CYS A 84 1.39 13.22 9.24
CA CYS A 84 1.05 12.63 7.94
C CYS A 84 0.46 13.67 6.98
N ILE A 85 -0.06 14.79 7.49
CA ILE A 85 -0.77 15.81 6.69
C ILE A 85 0.13 16.38 5.59
N SER A 86 1.40 16.70 5.90
CA SER A 86 2.35 17.20 4.90
C SER A 86 2.61 16.20 3.78
N LEU A 87 2.75 14.91 4.11
CA LEU A 87 2.95 13.84 3.14
C LEU A 87 1.74 13.67 2.22
N LEU A 88 0.53 13.75 2.78
CA LEU A 88 -0.72 13.70 2.00
C LEU A 88 -0.84 14.88 1.02
N TRP A 89 -0.46 16.08 1.45
CA TRP A 89 -0.43 17.25 0.56
C TRP A 89 0.59 17.10 -0.57
N GLN A 90 1.78 16.59 -0.27
CA GLN A 90 2.82 16.36 -1.27
C GLN A 90 2.42 15.28 -2.28
N ASP A 91 1.81 14.19 -1.81
CA ASP A 91 1.27 13.11 -2.63
C ASP A 91 0.16 13.64 -3.55
N SER A 92 -0.81 14.38 -3.01
CA SER A 92 -1.88 15.00 -3.79
C SER A 92 -1.38 16.02 -4.82
N ALA A 93 -0.26 16.70 -4.54
CA ALA A 93 0.36 17.65 -5.46
C ALA A 93 1.29 16.98 -6.48
N GLY A 94 1.52 15.66 -6.40
CA GLY A 94 2.40 14.93 -7.29
C GLY A 94 3.87 15.32 -7.17
N VAL A 95 4.32 15.73 -5.98
CA VAL A 95 5.69 16.19 -5.75
C VAL A 95 6.67 15.02 -5.95
N PRO A 96 7.65 15.12 -6.88
CA PRO A 96 8.63 14.07 -7.07
C PRO A 96 9.64 14.07 -5.92
N PHE A 97 9.93 12.88 -5.36
CA PHE A 97 10.94 12.71 -4.32
C PHE A 97 12.24 12.16 -4.90
N SER A 98 13.24 13.03 -5.04
CA SER A 98 14.59 12.65 -5.46
C SER A 98 15.32 11.92 -4.34
N ARG A 99 16.05 10.84 -4.67
CA ARG A 99 17.05 10.30 -3.73
C ARG A 99 18.16 11.34 -3.57
N GLY A 100 18.27 11.95 -2.39
CA GLY A 100 19.54 12.48 -1.94
C GLY A 100 20.50 11.30 -1.79
N VAL A 101 21.33 11.04 -2.79
CA VAL A 101 22.51 10.21 -2.62
C VAL A 101 23.41 10.96 -1.62
N PRO A 102 23.79 10.36 -0.47
CA PRO A 102 24.82 10.95 0.36
C PRO A 102 26.12 10.91 -0.46
N PHE A 103 26.74 12.07 -0.66
CA PHE A 103 28.13 12.17 -1.09
C PHE A 103 29.06 11.78 0.06
#